data_AF-A0A7Y5D913-F1
#
_entry.id   AF-A0A7Y5D913-F1
#
_cell.length_a   1.000
_cell.length_b   1.000
_cell.length_c   1.000
_cell.angle_alpha   90.00
_cell.angle_beta   90.00
_cell.angle_gamma   90.00
#
_symmetry.space_group_name_H-M   'P 1'
#
loop_
_entity.id
_entity.type
_entity.pdbx_description
1 polymer ?
#
loop_
_entity_poly.entity_id
_entity_poly.type
_entity_poly.pdbx_seq_one_letter_code
_entity_poly.pdbx_strand_id
1 'polypeptide(L)'
;MSNSNTAVVSWGNISLRVYSSDGQNVTEQCWDSDKWYVGAMKAAGQSVGATSWVDSGGQIHIRVYVSNQGNIVEYCWDKDSWYVGALSTDGGKTSATAWYVGGAIHLRVYVTKANGQVQEQCWDGDGPWYVGAYSG
;
A
#
# COMPACT_ATOMS: atom_id res chain seq x y z
N MET A 1 13.02 -16.53 -12.17
CA MET A 1 13.31 -15.63 -11.03
C MET A 1 12.01 -15.46 -10.27
N SER A 2 11.93 -15.87 -9.01
CA SER A 2 10.76 -15.59 -8.18
C SER A 2 10.68 -14.08 -7.98
N ASN A 3 9.63 -13.43 -8.48
CA ASN A 3 9.37 -12.02 -8.18
C ASN A 3 8.88 -11.94 -6.74
N SER A 4 9.80 -12.01 -5.78
CA SER A 4 9.50 -11.72 -4.38
C SER A 4 9.90 -10.28 -4.07
N ASN A 5 9.04 -9.57 -3.35
CA ASN A 5 9.39 -8.26 -2.80
C ASN A 5 8.67 -8.02 -1.48
N THR A 6 9.19 -7.07 -0.72
CA THR A 6 8.64 -6.67 0.56
C THR A 6 8.32 -5.18 0.56
N ALA A 7 7.27 -4.79 1.29
CA ALA A 7 6.96 -3.43 1.67
C ALA A 7 6.82 -3.34 3.18
N VAL A 8 7.20 -2.22 3.78
CA VAL A 8 7.15 -2.03 5.23
C VAL A 8 6.53 -0.68 5.56
N VAL A 9 5.73 -0.66 6.61
CA VAL A 9 5.24 0.58 7.24
C VAL A 9 5.50 0.51 8.74
N SER A 10 5.65 1.68 9.35
CA SER A 10 5.83 1.80 10.79
C SER A 10 5.13 3.03 11.35
N TRP A 11 4.77 2.97 12.63
CA TRP A 11 4.19 4.09 13.36
C TRP A 11 4.43 3.97 14.87
N GLY A 12 4.12 5.05 15.59
CA GLY A 12 4.21 5.08 17.05
C GLY A 12 5.64 4.90 17.57
N ASN A 13 5.76 4.34 18.78
CA ASN A 13 7.06 4.06 19.38
C ASN A 13 7.78 2.89 18.67
N ILE A 14 7.07 1.76 18.47
CA ILE A 14 7.50 0.70 17.55
C ILE A 14 6.35 -0.25 17.19
N SER A 15 5.57 0.10 16.16
CA SER A 15 4.74 -0.86 15.42
C SER A 15 5.26 -1.00 14.00
N LEU A 16 5.45 -2.23 13.53
CA LEU A 16 5.85 -2.56 12.16
C LEU A 16 4.78 -3.44 11.52
N ARG A 17 4.51 -3.20 10.24
CA ARG A 17 3.84 -4.17 9.36
C ARG A 17 4.72 -4.41 8.16
N VAL A 18 5.02 -5.66 7.91
CA VAL A 18 5.88 -6.13 6.82
C VAL A 18 5.03 -6.98 5.89
N TYR A 19 4.83 -6.49 4.68
CA TYR A 19 4.08 -7.18 3.64
C TYR A 19 5.07 -7.83 2.68
N SER A 20 4.96 -9.14 2.48
CA SER A 20 5.87 -9.89 1.61
C SER A 20 5.09 -10.64 0.54
N SER A 21 5.47 -10.42 -0.72
CA SER A 21 5.03 -11.25 -1.85
C SER A 21 6.04 -12.37 -2.10
N ASP A 22 5.56 -13.60 -2.26
CA ASP A 22 6.35 -14.74 -2.75
C ASP A 22 6.31 -14.88 -4.29
N GLY A 23 5.67 -13.93 -4.98
CA GLY A 23 5.40 -13.96 -6.41
C GLY A 23 4.03 -14.54 -6.77
N GLN A 24 3.25 -15.02 -5.80
CA GLN A 24 1.87 -15.50 -5.96
C GLN A 24 0.93 -14.97 -4.88
N ASN A 25 1.40 -14.86 -3.64
CA ASN A 25 0.64 -14.45 -2.48
C ASN A 25 1.38 -13.34 -1.73
N VAL A 26 0.61 -12.40 -1.19
CA VAL A 26 1.05 -11.38 -0.24
C VAL A 26 0.59 -11.78 1.16
N THR A 27 1.50 -11.73 2.12
CA THR A 27 1.24 -11.98 3.54
C THR A 27 1.79 -10.86 4.41
N GLU A 28 1.24 -10.71 5.61
CA GLU A 28 1.65 -9.70 6.59
C GLU A 28 2.30 -10.34 7.82
N GLN A 29 3.43 -9.77 8.24
CA GLN A 29 4.04 -9.99 9.55
C GLN A 29 4.00 -8.70 10.35
N CYS A 30 3.67 -8.81 11.62
CA CYS A 30 3.45 -7.67 12.52
C CYS A 30 4.42 -7.72 13.69
N TRP A 31 4.88 -6.55 14.11
CA TRP A 31 5.59 -6.35 15.37
C TRP A 31 4.92 -5.19 16.12
N ASP A 32 4.54 -5.38 17.37
CA ASP A 32 3.98 -4.31 18.22
C ASP A 32 4.69 -4.13 19.57
N SER A 33 5.49 -5.11 20.00
CA SER A 33 6.18 -5.04 21.29
C SER A 33 7.40 -5.96 21.40
N ASP A 34 7.17 -7.27 21.30
CA ASP A 34 8.10 -8.29 21.81
C ASP A 34 8.28 -9.49 20.88
N LYS A 35 7.32 -9.75 19.99
CA LYS A 35 7.39 -10.85 19.04
C LYS A 35 6.73 -10.51 17.71
N TRP A 36 7.23 -11.17 16.67
CA TRP A 36 6.57 -11.21 15.37
C TRP A 36 5.34 -12.11 15.43
N TYR A 37 4.27 -11.70 14.76
CA TYR A 37 3.07 -12.51 14.57
C TYR A 37 2.49 -12.32 13.16
N VAL A 38 1.71 -13.30 12.71
CA VAL A 38 1.04 -13.24 11.40
C VAL A 38 -0.12 -12.26 11.48
N GLY A 39 -0.12 -11.26 10.60
CA GLY A 39 -1.18 -10.28 10.49
C GLY A 39 -2.41 -10.80 9.75
N ALA A 40 -3.45 -9.96 9.71
CA ALA A 40 -4.72 -10.32 9.08
C ALA A 40 -4.69 -10.18 7.55
N MET A 41 -3.76 -9.38 7.01
CA MET A 41 -3.70 -9.11 5.58
C MET A 41 -3.20 -10.32 4.79
N LYS A 42 -3.99 -10.72 3.78
CA LYS A 42 -3.65 -11.74 2.80
C LYS A 42 -4.28 -11.42 1.45
N ALA A 43 -3.55 -11.62 0.37
CA ALA A 43 -4.05 -11.42 -0.99
C ALA A 43 -3.27 -12.28 -1.98
N ALA A 44 -3.87 -12.62 -3.13
CA ALA A 44 -3.11 -13.10 -4.28
C ALA A 44 -2.39 -11.89 -4.91
N GLY A 45 -1.10 -12.02 -5.18
CA GLY A 45 -0.31 -10.92 -5.71
C GLY A 45 1.16 -11.24 -5.91
N GLN A 46 1.71 -10.68 -6.98
CA GLN A 46 3.07 -10.86 -7.46
C GLN A 46 4.00 -9.71 -7.04
N SER A 47 3.43 -8.58 -6.59
CA SER A 47 4.19 -7.48 -6.02
C SER A 47 3.36 -6.69 -5.02
N VAL A 48 4.02 -6.03 -4.08
CA VAL A 48 3.39 -5.24 -3.02
C VAL A 48 4.11 -3.92 -2.75
N GLY A 49 3.34 -2.85 -2.56
CA GLY A 49 3.78 -1.57 -2.01
C GLY A 49 2.87 -1.17 -0.85
N ALA A 50 3.34 -0.35 0.10
CA ALA A 50 2.53 0.05 1.24
C ALA A 50 2.88 1.46 1.72
N THR A 51 1.90 2.11 2.36
CA THR A 51 2.08 3.35 3.10
C THR A 51 1.10 3.41 4.27
N SER A 52 1.37 4.28 5.25
CA SER A 52 0.50 4.44 6.42
C SER A 52 0.56 5.86 6.95
N TRP A 53 -0.48 6.26 7.69
CA TRP A 53 -0.51 7.51 8.45
C TRP A 53 -1.32 7.33 9.73
N VAL A 54 -1.05 8.18 10.72
CA VAL A 54 -1.82 8.26 11.95
C VAL A 54 -2.68 9.52 11.89
N ASP A 55 -3.98 9.39 12.11
CA ASP A 55 -4.88 10.54 12.13
C ASP A 55 -4.79 11.35 13.43
N SER A 56 -5.53 12.46 13.52
CA SER A 56 -5.56 13.29 14.72
C SER A 56 -6.15 12.61 15.97
N GLY A 57 -6.90 11.51 15.78
CA GLY A 57 -7.42 10.68 16.86
C GLY A 57 -6.47 9.58 17.32
N GLY A 58 -5.28 9.46 16.70
CA GLY A 58 -4.32 8.40 16.98
C GLY A 58 -4.61 7.07 16.28
N GLN A 59 -5.60 7.03 15.37
CA GLN A 59 -5.91 5.83 14.59
C GLN A 59 -4.90 5.66 13.47
N ILE A 60 -4.34 4.45 13.36
CA ILE A 60 -3.50 4.06 12.23
C ILE A 60 -4.37 3.73 11.03
N HIS A 61 -3.98 4.27 9.88
CA HIS A 61 -4.51 3.92 8.59
C HIS A 61 -3.40 3.32 7.74
N ILE A 62 -3.68 2.21 7.06
CA ILE A 62 -2.71 1.53 6.20
C ILE A 62 -3.33 1.34 4.83
N ARG A 63 -2.51 1.54 3.79
CA ARG A 63 -2.83 1.22 2.41
C ARG A 63 -1.78 0.28 1.85
N VAL A 64 -2.22 -0.83 1.27
CA VAL A 64 -1.38 -1.85 0.65
C VAL A 64 -1.82 -2.00 -0.80
N TYR A 65 -0.89 -1.83 -1.71
CA TYR A 65 -1.12 -1.87 -3.15
C TYR A 65 -0.54 -3.15 -3.71
N VAL A 66 -1.41 -4.08 -4.06
CA VAL A 66 -1.02 -5.42 -4.52
C VAL A 66 -1.20 -5.51 -6.03
N SER A 67 -0.13 -5.83 -6.73
CA SER A 67 -0.17 -6.15 -8.15
C SER A 67 -0.43 -7.63 -8.36
N ASN A 68 -1.44 -7.97 -9.16
CA ASN A 68 -1.77 -9.34 -9.54
C ASN A 68 -2.19 -9.38 -11.01
N GLN A 69 -1.45 -10.14 -11.83
CA GLN A 69 -1.75 -10.31 -13.26
C GLN A 69 -1.88 -8.98 -14.03
N GLY A 70 -1.02 -8.01 -13.69
CA GLY A 70 -0.99 -6.70 -14.34
C GLY A 70 -2.06 -5.71 -13.86
N ASN A 71 -2.83 -6.04 -12.81
CA ASN A 71 -3.76 -5.13 -12.17
C ASN A 71 -3.32 -4.82 -10.75
N ILE A 72 -3.49 -3.58 -10.31
CA ILE A 72 -3.24 -3.15 -8.94
C ILE A 72 -4.56 -2.99 -8.20
N VAL A 73 -4.62 -3.62 -7.03
CA VAL A 73 -5.72 -3.52 -6.08
C VAL A 73 -5.21 -2.86 -4.81
N GLU A 74 -5.94 -1.85 -4.34
CA GLU A 74 -5.73 -1.25 -3.03
C GLU A 74 -6.46 -2.04 -1.94
N TYR A 75 -5.76 -2.31 -0.86
CA TYR A 75 -6.31 -2.84 0.38
C TYR A 75 -6.12 -1.82 1.49
N CYS A 76 -7.18 -1.58 2.23
CA CYS A 76 -7.26 -0.53 3.24
C CYS A 76 -7.48 -1.13 4.62
N TRP A 77 -6.75 -0.61 5.60
CA TRP A 77 -7.03 -0.79 7.02
C TRP A 77 -7.30 0.58 7.63
N ASP A 78 -8.51 0.77 8.17
CA ASP A 78 -8.88 2.02 8.85
C ASP A 78 -9.26 1.82 10.32
N LYS A 79 -9.53 0.57 10.74
CA LYS A 79 -9.81 0.26 12.15
C LYS A 79 -9.81 -1.24 12.47
N ASP A 80 -10.82 -1.95 11.96
CA ASP A 80 -11.20 -3.29 12.46
C ASP A 80 -10.98 -4.41 11.43
N SER A 81 -10.99 -4.08 10.14
CA SER A 81 -10.84 -5.06 9.06
C SER A 81 -10.19 -4.48 7.82
N TRP A 82 -9.56 -5.37 7.05
CA TRP A 82 -9.12 -5.08 5.70
C TRP A 82 -10.31 -5.04 4.75
N TYR A 83 -10.33 -4.06 3.86
CA TYR A 83 -11.30 -3.95 2.78
C TYR A 83 -10.63 -3.50 1.48
N VAL A 84 -11.31 -3.68 0.35
CA VAL A 84 -10.80 -3.25 -0.96
C VAL A 84 -11.08 -1.75 -1.14
N GLY A 85 -10.04 -0.99 -1.43
CA GLY A 85 -10.09 0.44 -1.66
C GLY A 85 -10.57 0.82 -3.06
N ALA A 86 -10.49 2.11 -3.36
CA ALA A 86 -11.04 2.69 -4.59
C ALA A 86 -10.02 2.67 -5.74
N LEU A 87 -8.71 2.57 -5.48
CA LEU A 87 -7.73 2.53 -6.55
C LEU A 87 -7.84 1.21 -7.33
N SER A 88 -8.06 1.34 -8.64
CA SER A 88 -7.91 0.28 -9.62
C SER A 88 -7.18 0.82 -10.85
N THR A 89 -6.00 0.27 -11.13
CA THR A 89 -5.19 0.66 -12.29
C THR A 89 -4.36 -0.53 -12.78
N ASP A 90 -3.93 -0.50 -14.03
CA ASP A 90 -3.01 -1.49 -14.58
C ASP A 90 -1.56 -1.21 -14.13
N GLY A 91 -0.74 -2.25 -13.97
CA GLY A 91 0.65 -2.11 -13.56
C GLY A 91 1.25 -3.36 -12.94
N GLY A 92 2.57 -3.36 -12.80
CA GLY A 92 3.36 -4.50 -12.33
C GLY A 92 3.94 -4.35 -10.93
N LYS A 93 4.51 -3.19 -10.61
CA LYS A 93 5.14 -2.90 -9.31
C LYS A 93 4.67 -1.55 -8.80
N THR A 94 4.64 -1.41 -7.48
CA THR A 94 4.17 -0.20 -6.81
C THR A 94 5.16 0.26 -5.74
N SER A 95 5.28 1.58 -5.60
CA SER A 95 5.75 2.22 -4.38
C SER A 95 4.73 3.28 -3.97
N ALA A 96 4.64 3.58 -2.68
CA ALA A 96 3.64 4.52 -2.19
C ALA A 96 4.21 5.43 -1.10
N THR A 97 3.70 6.66 -1.07
CA THR A 97 3.94 7.60 0.01
C THR A 97 2.64 8.32 0.37
N ALA A 98 2.59 8.84 1.59
CA ALA A 98 1.45 9.52 2.14
C ALA A 98 1.90 10.72 2.97
N TRP A 99 1.11 11.80 2.96
CA TRP A 99 1.30 12.91 3.87
C TRP A 99 -0.04 13.54 4.24
N TYR A 100 -0.10 14.11 5.44
CA TYR A 100 -1.29 14.76 5.96
C TYR A 100 -1.10 16.28 5.92
N VAL A 101 -2.00 17.00 5.28
CA VAL A 101 -2.00 18.48 5.25
C VAL A 101 -3.43 19.00 5.20
N GLY A 102 -3.71 20.09 5.91
CA GLY A 102 -5.02 20.76 5.85
C GLY A 102 -6.20 19.90 6.31
N GLY A 103 -5.99 18.84 7.09
CA GLY A 103 -7.05 17.91 7.51
C GLY A 103 -7.36 16.80 6.50
N ALA A 104 -6.61 16.71 5.41
CA ALA A 104 -6.75 15.71 4.38
C ALA A 104 -5.51 14.81 4.28
N ILE A 105 -5.74 13.53 3.98
CA ILE A 105 -4.68 12.60 3.59
C ILE A 105 -4.43 12.72 2.09
N HIS A 106 -3.16 12.84 1.71
CA HIS A 106 -2.73 12.78 0.33
C HIS A 106 -1.90 11.51 0.13
N LEU A 107 -2.21 10.75 -0.91
CA LEU A 107 -1.50 9.54 -1.29
C LEU A 107 -0.91 9.71 -2.68
N ARG A 108 0.31 9.20 -2.88
CA ARG A 108 0.91 9.03 -4.20
C ARG A 108 1.36 7.59 -4.35
N VAL A 109 0.94 6.96 -5.43
CA VAL A 109 1.31 5.59 -5.79
C VAL A 109 2.00 5.63 -7.14
N TYR A 110 3.26 5.21 -7.17
CA TYR A 110 4.04 5.15 -8.39
C TYR A 110 3.96 3.73 -8.93
N VAL A 111 3.45 3.62 -10.15
CA VAL A 111 3.09 2.35 -10.80
C VAL A 111 3.98 2.12 -12.00
N THR A 112 4.81 1.08 -11.96
CA THR A 112 5.55 0.63 -13.15
C THR A 112 4.58 -0.09 -14.09
N LYS A 113 4.37 0.48 -15.27
CA LYS A 113 3.52 -0.06 -16.34
C LYS A 113 4.24 -1.17 -17.13
N ALA A 114 3.49 -1.89 -17.97
CA ALA A 114 4.03 -2.99 -18.76
C ALA A 114 5.12 -2.57 -19.76
N ASN A 115 5.10 -1.31 -20.20
CA ASN A 115 6.14 -0.72 -21.06
C ASN A 115 7.38 -0.24 -20.30
N GLY A 116 7.44 -0.45 -18.98
CA GLY A 116 8.54 -0.02 -18.12
C GLY A 116 8.45 1.42 -17.60
N GLN A 117 7.53 2.24 -18.11
CA GLN A 117 7.31 3.60 -17.62
C GLN A 117 6.67 3.60 -16.24
N VAL A 118 6.97 4.62 -15.45
CA VAL A 118 6.35 4.84 -14.14
C VAL A 118 5.31 5.94 -14.26
N GLN A 119 4.07 5.60 -13.89
CA GLN A 119 2.95 6.53 -13.82
C GLN A 119 2.54 6.75 -12.37
N GLU A 120 2.28 7.99 -12.00
CA GLU A 120 1.77 8.35 -10.68
C GLU A 120 0.24 8.30 -10.62
N GLN A 121 -0.30 7.73 -9.54
CA GLN A 121 -1.70 7.81 -9.14
C GLN A 121 -1.79 8.66 -7.88
N CYS A 122 -2.76 9.56 -7.85
CA CYS A 122 -2.93 10.56 -6.82
C CYS A 122 -4.30 10.42 -6.15
N TRP A 123 -4.31 10.58 -4.84
CA TRP A 123 -5.50 10.80 -4.02
C TRP A 123 -5.23 12.00 -3.13
N ASP A 124 -6.17 12.94 -3.05
CA ASP A 124 -6.00 14.21 -2.32
C ASP A 124 -7.03 14.43 -1.20
N GLY A 125 -7.60 13.33 -0.69
CA GLY A 125 -8.49 13.33 0.48
C GLY A 125 -9.97 13.39 0.12
N ASP A 126 -10.30 13.83 -1.08
CA ASP A 126 -11.63 13.82 -1.66
C ASP A 126 -11.60 13.42 -3.15
N GLY A 127 -12.78 13.13 -3.68
CA GLY A 127 -12.95 12.79 -5.10
C GLY A 127 -12.42 11.41 -5.50
N PRO A 128 -12.29 11.15 -6.81
CA PRO A 128 -11.72 9.92 -7.33
C PRO A 128 -10.18 9.99 -7.37
N TRP A 129 -9.55 8.82 -7.43
CA TRP A 129 -8.14 8.71 -7.84
C TRP A 129 -7.94 9.30 -9.24
N TYR A 130 -6.78 9.93 -9.45
CA TYR A 130 -6.44 10.52 -10.76
C TYR A 130 -4.96 10.31 -11.10
N VAL A 131 -4.64 10.43 -12.39
CA VAL A 131 -3.26 10.32 -12.88
C VAL A 131 -2.49 11.60 -12.58
N GLY A 132 -1.38 11.47 -11.88
CA GLY A 132 -0.51 12.57 -11.50
C GLY A 132 0.37 13.08 -12.65
N ALA A 133 1.13 14.13 -12.37
CA ALA A 133 1.99 14.77 -13.35
C ALA A 133 3.34 14.06 -13.52
N TYR A 134 3.72 13.18 -12.59
CA TYR A 134 4.97 12.44 -12.71
C TYR A 134 4.90 11.39 -13.82
N SER A 135 5.91 11.41 -14.69
CA SER A 135 6.20 10.38 -15.69
C SER A 135 7.70 10.11 -15.71
N GLY A 136 8.12 8.85 -15.56
CA GLY A 136 9.52 8.44 -15.58
C GLY A 136 9.75 7.06 -16.15
#